data_AF-A0AAJ2K0E7-F1
#
_entry.id   AF-A0AAJ2K0E7-F1
#
_cell.length_a   1.000
_cell.length_b   1.000
_cell.length_c   1.000
_cell.angle_alpha   90.00
_cell.angle_beta   90.00
_cell.angle_gamma   90.00
#
_symmetry.space_group_name_H-M   'P 1'
#
loop_
_entity.id
_entity.type
_entity.pdbx_description
1 polymer ?
#
loop_
_entity_poly.entity_id
_entity_poly.type
_entity_poly.pdbx_seq_one_letter_code
_entity_poly.pdbx_strand_id
1 'polypeptide(L)'
;MSMSFEQYMRDMVQPMRDELTSIGCVELRTPEEVEEKLATAKGTALVVVNSVCGCAAGLCRPGVRKSLENDATPDHLFTVFAGQDKEATAKAREYFAPYPPSSPSIALMKDGELVHFIERHQVENRSAEEIAADLTAAYDKFCR
;
A
#
# COMPACT_ATOMS: atom_id res chain seq x y z
N MET A 1 -14.99 7.98 -28.48
CA MET A 1 -13.85 8.76 -27.93
C MET A 1 -13.54 8.44 -26.46
N SER A 2 -14.47 7.89 -25.66
CA SER A 2 -14.22 7.47 -24.26
C SER A 2 -13.31 6.23 -24.11
N MET A 3 -13.54 5.18 -24.91
CA MET A 3 -12.76 3.93 -24.83
C MET A 3 -11.24 4.14 -25.03
N SER A 4 -10.84 5.12 -25.84
CA SER A 4 -9.42 5.43 -26.08
C SER A 4 -8.76 6.11 -24.87
N PHE A 5 -9.50 6.90 -24.10
CA PHE A 5 -8.96 7.59 -22.93
C PHE A 5 -8.83 6.63 -21.74
N GLU A 6 -9.82 5.76 -21.54
CA GLU A 6 -9.77 4.75 -20.48
C GLU A 6 -8.65 3.74 -20.72
N GLN A 7 -8.49 3.26 -21.96
CA GLN A 7 -7.38 2.38 -22.33
C GLN A 7 -6.02 3.08 -22.15
N TYR A 8 -5.89 4.33 -22.58
CA TYR A 8 -4.67 5.12 -22.38
C TYR A 8 -4.32 5.28 -20.89
N MET A 9 -5.30 5.61 -20.05
CA MET A 9 -5.09 5.74 -18.61
C MET A 9 -4.69 4.40 -17.98
N ARG A 10 -5.32 3.30 -18.41
CA ARG A 10 -4.99 1.95 -17.96
C ARG A 10 -3.54 1.58 -18.29
N ASP A 11 -3.13 1.81 -19.54
CA ASP A 11 -1.78 1.51 -20.01
C ASP A 11 -0.74 2.39 -19.31
N MET A 12 -1.07 3.65 -19.01
CA MET A 12 -0.20 4.58 -18.29
C MET A 12 0.05 4.16 -16.83
N VAL A 13 -0.96 3.62 -16.14
CA VAL A 13 -0.83 3.23 -14.73
C VAL A 13 -0.37 1.79 -14.53
N GLN A 14 -0.39 0.95 -15.56
CA GLN A 14 0.01 -0.45 -15.48
C GLN A 14 1.44 -0.62 -14.92
N PRO A 15 2.47 0.13 -15.35
CA PRO A 15 3.80 0.04 -14.76
C PRO A 15 3.82 0.34 -13.25
N MET A 16 2.98 1.27 -12.80
CA MET A 16 2.89 1.65 -11.39
C MET A 16 2.23 0.55 -10.54
N ARG A 17 1.37 -0.27 -11.14
CA ARG A 17 0.82 -1.50 -10.54
C ARG A 17 1.90 -2.58 -10.51
N ASP A 18 2.58 -2.79 -11.64
CA ASP A 18 3.61 -3.80 -11.81
C ASP A 18 4.76 -3.66 -10.82
N GLU A 19 5.13 -2.43 -10.45
CA GLU A 19 6.16 -2.17 -9.44
C GLU A 19 5.86 -2.79 -8.06
N LEU A 20 4.58 -2.92 -7.68
CA LEU A 20 4.15 -3.54 -6.43
C LEU A 20 3.75 -5.01 -6.61
N THR A 21 3.12 -5.38 -7.73
CA THR A 21 2.77 -6.79 -7.96
C THR A 21 3.99 -7.67 -8.19
N SER A 22 5.05 -7.11 -8.80
CA SER A 22 6.33 -7.82 -8.99
C SER A 22 7.04 -8.17 -7.68
N ILE A 23 6.72 -7.49 -6.57
CA ILE A 23 7.25 -7.78 -5.23
C ILE A 23 6.24 -8.59 -4.38
N GLY A 24 5.20 -9.14 -5.01
CA GLY A 24 4.22 -10.03 -4.37
C GLY A 24 2.99 -9.34 -3.77
N CYS A 25 2.81 -8.02 -3.96
CA CYS A 25 1.58 -7.37 -3.53
C CYS A 25 0.38 -7.86 -4.36
N VAL A 26 -0.67 -8.27 -3.67
CA VAL A 26 -1.98 -8.58 -4.29
C VAL A 26 -2.77 -7.28 -4.43
N GLU A 27 -3.22 -6.97 -5.64
CA GLU A 27 -4.08 -5.82 -5.89
C GLU A 27 -5.50 -6.09 -5.40
N LEU A 28 -6.04 -5.15 -4.65
CA LEU A 28 -7.44 -5.12 -4.22
C LEU A 28 -8.11 -3.98 -4.98
N ARG A 29 -8.97 -4.32 -5.93
CA ARG A 29 -9.59 -3.40 -6.89
C ARG A 29 -11.06 -3.16 -6.59
N THR A 30 -11.70 -4.00 -5.77
CA THR A 30 -13.08 -3.80 -5.33
C THR A 30 -13.21 -3.71 -3.80
N PRO A 31 -14.28 -3.07 -3.28
CA PRO A 31 -14.57 -3.06 -1.84
C PRO A 31 -14.69 -4.46 -1.23
N GLU A 32 -15.26 -5.41 -1.97
CA GLU A 32 -15.46 -6.78 -1.52
C GLU A 32 -14.12 -7.50 -1.34
N GLU A 33 -13.18 -7.31 -2.25
CA GLU A 33 -11.82 -7.84 -2.12
C GLU A 33 -11.10 -7.25 -0.89
N VAL A 34 -11.33 -5.96 -0.61
CA VAL A 34 -10.79 -5.29 0.58
C VAL A 34 -11.40 -5.88 1.85
N GLU A 35 -12.71 -6.02 1.94
CA GLU A 35 -13.38 -6.62 3.09
C GLU A 35 -12.93 -8.06 3.31
N GLU A 36 -12.91 -8.87 2.25
CA GLU A 36 -12.53 -10.27 2.32
C GLU A 36 -11.07 -10.41 2.80
N LYS A 37 -10.15 -9.62 2.25
CA LYS A 37 -8.71 -9.78 2.54
C LYS A 37 -8.25 -9.04 3.78
N LEU A 38 -8.62 -7.77 4.00
CA LEU A 38 -8.13 -7.02 5.16
C LEU A 38 -8.85 -7.40 6.45
N ALA A 39 -10.18 -7.56 6.42
CA ALA A 39 -10.93 -7.81 7.65
C ALA A 39 -10.72 -9.22 8.20
N THR A 40 -10.38 -10.18 7.33
CA THR A 40 -10.19 -11.58 7.72
C THR A 40 -8.74 -12.05 7.73
N ALA A 41 -7.80 -11.18 7.34
CA ALA A 41 -6.37 -11.47 7.39
C ALA A 41 -5.95 -11.79 8.83
N LYS A 42 -5.47 -13.03 9.02
CA LYS A 42 -4.81 -13.47 10.25
C LYS A 42 -3.31 -13.21 10.12
N GLY A 43 -2.64 -12.94 11.23
CA GLY A 43 -1.24 -12.56 11.20
C GLY A 43 -1.10 -11.11 10.76
N THR A 44 -0.10 -10.80 9.95
CA THR A 44 0.29 -9.44 9.60
C THR A 44 0.10 -9.13 8.12
N ALA A 45 -0.46 -7.96 7.83
CA ALA A 45 -0.71 -7.52 6.46
C ALA A 45 -0.15 -6.11 6.22
N LEU A 46 0.71 -5.97 5.22
CA LEU A 46 1.12 -4.67 4.70
C LEU A 46 0.13 -4.22 3.63
N VAL A 47 -0.44 -3.04 3.79
CA VAL A 47 -1.35 -2.46 2.81
C VAL A 47 -0.77 -1.16 2.29
N VAL A 48 -0.43 -1.14 1.00
CA VAL A 48 0.11 0.03 0.32
C VAL A 48 -1.01 0.75 -0.43
N VAL A 49 -1.32 1.96 -0.01
CA VAL A 49 -2.21 2.86 -0.77
C VAL A 49 -1.36 3.52 -1.87
N ASN A 50 -1.32 2.90 -3.04
CA ASN A 50 -0.54 3.34 -4.18
C ASN A 50 -1.16 4.61 -4.81
N SER A 51 -0.36 5.34 -5.58
CA SER A 51 -0.75 6.60 -6.23
C SER A 51 0.10 6.86 -7.47
N VAL A 52 -0.41 7.72 -8.35
CA VAL A 52 0.35 8.25 -9.50
C VAL A 52 1.34 9.35 -9.11
N CYS A 53 1.34 9.81 -7.86
CA CYS A 53 2.26 10.84 -7.36
C CYS A 53 3.73 10.47 -7.59
N GLY A 54 4.58 11.44 -7.93
CA GLY A 54 6.04 11.23 -7.99
C GLY A 54 6.64 10.73 -6.68
N CYS A 55 6.08 11.15 -5.54
CA CYS A 55 6.41 10.65 -4.22
C CYS A 55 6.11 9.15 -4.04
N ALA A 56 5.10 8.61 -4.72
CA ALA A 56 4.84 7.17 -4.72
C ALA A 56 5.91 6.42 -5.51
N ALA A 57 6.30 6.95 -6.68
CA ALA A 57 7.28 6.35 -7.57
C ALA A 57 8.71 6.38 -7.01
N GLY A 58 9.15 7.51 -6.48
CA GLY A 58 10.54 7.70 -6.04
C GLY A 58 10.81 7.23 -4.61
N LEU A 59 9.79 7.19 -3.75
CA LEU A 59 9.99 7.04 -2.30
C LEU A 59 9.20 5.85 -1.75
N CYS A 60 7.87 5.85 -1.92
CA CYS A 60 7.01 4.82 -1.32
C CYS A 60 7.27 3.42 -1.87
N ARG A 61 7.10 3.20 -3.18
CA ARG A 61 7.24 1.87 -3.79
C ARG A 61 8.67 1.31 -3.63
N PRO A 62 9.74 2.09 -3.83
CA PRO A 62 11.09 1.63 -3.53
C PRO A 62 11.32 1.32 -2.04
N GLY A 63 10.78 2.13 -1.14
CA GLY A 63 10.86 1.91 0.31
C GLY A 63 10.17 0.62 0.74
N VAL A 64 8.97 0.34 0.21
CA VAL A 64 8.27 -0.94 0.43
C VAL A 64 9.06 -2.11 -0.12
N ARG A 65 9.57 -2.03 -1.36
CA ARG A 65 10.38 -3.12 -1.93
C ARG A 65 11.56 -3.45 -1.04
N LYS A 66 12.28 -2.43 -0.57
CA LYS A 66 13.46 -2.58 0.27
C LYS A 66 13.13 -3.08 1.68
N SER A 67 11.98 -2.72 2.26
CA SER A 67 11.59 -3.22 3.58
C SER A 67 11.30 -4.73 3.59
N LEU A 68 10.92 -5.30 2.45
CA LEU A 68 10.67 -6.74 2.31
C LEU A 68 11.95 -7.58 2.20
N GLU A 69 13.13 -6.96 2.15
CA GLU A 69 14.42 -7.65 2.25
C GLU A 69 14.80 -7.97 3.71
N ASN A 70 13.97 -7.57 4.68
CA ASN A 70 14.17 -7.84 6.11
C ASN A 70 13.95 -9.32 6.47
N ASP A 71 14.55 -9.78 7.56
CA ASP A 71 14.37 -11.17 8.05
C ASP A 71 12.91 -11.43 8.49
N ALA A 72 12.29 -10.46 9.15
CA ALA A 72 10.87 -10.50 9.51
C ALA A 72 10.06 -9.68 8.51
N THR A 73 9.11 -10.32 7.83
CA THR A 73 8.23 -9.69 6.84
C THR A 73 6.76 -9.99 7.13
N PRO A 74 5.83 -9.14 6.67
CA PRO A 74 4.40 -9.39 6.79
C PRO A 74 3.95 -10.66 6.05
N ASP A 75 2.97 -11.37 6.60
CA ASP A 75 2.39 -12.59 6.01
C ASP A 75 1.63 -12.30 4.70
N HIS A 76 1.07 -11.09 4.61
CA HIS A 76 0.25 -10.65 3.50
C HIS A 76 0.72 -9.29 2.98
N LEU A 77 0.74 -9.17 1.65
CA LEU A 77 1.08 -7.94 0.95
C LEU A 77 -0.09 -7.55 0.07
N PHE A 78 -0.68 -6.38 0.33
CA PHE A 78 -1.83 -5.86 -0.40
C PHE A 78 -1.57 -4.47 -0.92
N THR A 79 -2.26 -4.11 -2.01
CA THR A 79 -2.27 -2.74 -2.50
C THR A 79 -3.62 -2.32 -3.03
N VAL A 80 -4.01 -1.08 -2.76
CA VAL A 80 -5.14 -0.38 -3.39
C VAL A 80 -4.60 0.83 -4.16
N PHE A 81 -5.21 1.19 -5.29
CA PHE A 81 -4.70 2.29 -6.12
C PHE A 81 -5.57 3.55 -5.98
N ALA A 82 -5.09 4.52 -5.20
CA ALA A 82 -5.79 5.78 -4.99
C ALA A 82 -5.99 6.56 -6.31
N GLY A 83 -7.25 6.92 -6.58
CA GLY A 83 -7.66 7.66 -7.78
C GLY A 83 -8.01 6.79 -8.98
N GLN A 84 -7.53 5.54 -9.03
CA GLN A 84 -7.91 4.55 -10.04
C GLN A 84 -9.02 3.64 -9.49
N ASP A 85 -8.73 2.92 -8.40
CA ASP A 85 -9.65 1.99 -7.74
C ASP A 85 -10.29 2.71 -6.53
N LYS A 86 -11.14 3.70 -6.82
CA LYS A 86 -11.63 4.67 -5.82
C LYS A 86 -12.40 4.02 -4.69
N GLU A 87 -13.30 3.09 -5.02
CA GLU A 87 -14.16 2.42 -4.04
C GLU A 87 -13.36 1.47 -3.15
N ALA A 88 -12.46 0.67 -3.72
CA ALA A 88 -11.53 -0.15 -2.95
C ALA A 88 -10.63 0.69 -2.04
N THR A 89 -10.10 1.80 -2.54
CA THR A 89 -9.27 2.71 -1.73
C THR A 89 -10.08 3.33 -0.58
N ALA A 90 -11.31 3.77 -0.84
CA ALA A 90 -12.19 4.32 0.18
C ALA A 90 -12.47 3.26 1.26
N LYS A 91 -12.74 2.02 0.84
CA LYS A 91 -12.99 0.91 1.74
C LYS A 91 -11.78 0.58 2.61
N ALA A 92 -10.58 0.52 2.03
CA ALA A 92 -9.36 0.25 2.79
C ALA A 92 -9.10 1.33 3.85
N ARG A 93 -9.41 2.60 3.55
CA ARG A 93 -9.25 3.72 4.48
C ARG A 93 -10.16 3.64 5.71
N GLU A 94 -11.28 2.94 5.65
CA GLU A 94 -12.14 2.70 6.83
C GLU A 94 -11.38 1.93 7.92
N TYR A 95 -10.43 1.07 7.54
CA TYR A 95 -9.58 0.30 8.45
C TYR A 95 -8.37 1.08 8.99
N PHE A 96 -8.13 2.30 8.48
CA PHE A 96 -6.96 3.11 8.84
C PHE A 96 -7.30 4.25 9.82
N ALA A 97 -8.44 4.19 10.49
CA ALA A 97 -8.81 5.20 11.48
C ALA A 97 -7.78 5.25 12.65
N PRO A 98 -7.48 6.43 13.22
CA PRO A 98 -8.08 7.75 12.96
C PRO A 98 -7.37 8.59 11.88
N TYR A 99 -6.50 7.99 11.05
CA TYR A 99 -5.64 8.75 10.15
C TYR A 99 -6.41 9.37 8.98
N PRO A 100 -6.11 10.61 8.58
CA PRO A 100 -6.79 11.26 7.47
C PRO A 100 -6.46 10.58 6.13
N PRO A 101 -7.40 10.53 5.18
CA PRO A 101 -7.15 10.00 3.84
C PRO A 101 -5.98 10.71 3.14
N SER A 102 -4.91 9.97 2.88
CA SER A 102 -3.76 10.46 2.10
C SER A 102 -3.30 9.41 1.09
N SER A 103 -2.41 9.81 0.18
CA SER A 103 -1.78 8.89 -0.80
C SER A 103 -0.51 9.53 -1.37
N PRO A 104 0.61 8.79 -1.49
CA PRO A 104 0.79 7.42 -1.00
C PRO A 104 0.78 7.34 0.53
N SER A 105 0.34 6.21 1.07
CA SER A 105 0.40 5.90 2.51
C SER A 105 0.53 4.39 2.68
N ILE A 106 1.05 3.95 3.83
CA ILE A 106 1.33 2.54 4.10
C ILE A 106 0.77 2.16 5.46
N ALA A 107 0.00 1.08 5.53
CA ALA A 107 -0.53 0.53 6.77
C ALA A 107 0.08 -0.85 7.04
N LEU A 108 0.45 -1.10 8.29
CA LEU A 108 0.70 -2.45 8.78
C LEU A 108 -0.46 -2.83 9.70
N MET A 109 -1.14 -3.90 9.33
CA MET A 109 -2.25 -4.48 10.06
C MET A 109 -1.78 -5.75 10.78
N LYS A 110 -2.34 -6.04 11.94
CA LYS A 110 -2.19 -7.31 12.65
C LYS A 110 -3.56 -7.80 13.10
N ASP A 111 -3.96 -8.99 12.65
CA ASP A 111 -5.25 -9.62 12.96
C ASP A 111 -6.46 -8.68 12.75
N GLY A 112 -6.42 -7.91 11.66
CA GLY A 112 -7.47 -6.94 11.29
C GLY A 112 -7.35 -5.56 11.97
N GLU A 113 -6.41 -5.36 12.89
CA GLU A 113 -6.19 -4.08 13.57
C GLU A 113 -4.98 -3.33 13.03
N LEU A 114 -5.07 -1.99 12.95
CA LEU A 114 -3.96 -1.15 12.52
C LEU A 114 -2.91 -1.03 13.64
N VAL A 115 -1.68 -1.48 13.37
CA VAL A 115 -0.58 -1.45 14.36
C VAL A 115 0.53 -0.44 14.03
N HIS A 116 0.65 -0.06 12.77
CA HIS A 116 1.59 0.97 12.33
C HIS A 116 1.08 1.64 11.04
N PHE A 117 1.33 2.94 10.89
CA PHE A 117 0.86 3.70 9.73
C PHE A 117 1.88 4.77 9.34
N ILE A 118 2.13 4.88 8.04
CA ILE A 118 2.98 5.91 7.43
C ILE A 118 2.10 6.80 6.55
N GLU A 119 1.96 8.06 6.95
CA GLU A 119 1.19 9.06 6.22
C GLU A 119 1.95 9.64 5.02
N ARG A 120 1.22 10.27 4.10
CA ARG A 120 1.83 10.94 2.94
C ARG A 120 2.90 11.97 3.31
N HIS A 121 2.64 12.84 4.29
CA HIS A 121 3.59 13.89 4.68
C HIS A 121 4.92 13.29 5.18
N GLN A 122 4.82 12.10 5.75
CA GLN A 122 5.92 11.29 6.22
C GLN A 122 6.67 10.65 5.04
N VAL A 123 5.98 10.20 3.99
CA VAL A 123 6.63 9.72 2.76
C VAL A 123 7.34 10.85 2.02
N GLU A 124 6.69 12.01 1.85
CA GLU A 124 7.20 13.11 1.01
C GLU A 124 8.47 13.76 1.54
N ASN A 125 8.74 13.67 2.85
CA ASN A 125 9.89 14.29 3.50
C ASN A 125 11.02 13.29 3.81
N ARG A 126 10.92 12.04 3.33
CA ARG A 126 11.86 10.96 3.65
C ARG A 126 12.40 10.29 2.40
N SER A 127 13.61 9.75 2.51
CA SER A 127 14.18 8.85 1.50
C SER A 127 13.49 7.47 1.53
N ALA A 128 13.67 6.72 0.44
CA ALA A 128 13.21 5.33 0.38
C ALA A 128 13.86 4.47 1.47
N GLU A 129 15.13 4.72 1.79
CA GLU A 129 15.87 4.09 2.89
C GLU A 129 15.22 4.33 4.25
N GLU A 130 14.83 5.57 4.53
CA GLU A 130 14.20 5.93 5.81
C GLU A 130 12.79 5.32 5.92
N ILE A 131 12.04 5.27 4.83
CA ILE A 131 10.73 4.58 4.78
C ILE A 131 10.94 3.08 5.02
N ALA A 132 11.94 2.48 4.37
CA ALA A 132 12.24 1.07 4.55
C ALA A 132 12.61 0.77 6.00
N ALA A 133 13.48 1.59 6.61
CA ALA A 133 13.90 1.42 8.01
C ALA A 133 12.74 1.54 9.01
N ASP A 134 11.79 2.45 8.78
CA ASP A 134 10.58 2.60 9.59
C ASP A 134 9.71 1.33 9.50
N LEU A 135 9.50 0.83 8.28
CA LEU A 135 8.76 -0.40 8.02
C LEU A 135 9.43 -1.63 8.64
N THR A 136 10.74 -1.81 8.46
CA THR A 136 11.45 -2.97 9.04
C THR A 136 11.41 -2.94 10.56
N ALA A 137 11.51 -1.75 11.18
CA ALA A 137 11.35 -1.62 12.63
C ALA A 137 9.93 -2.00 13.10
N ALA A 138 8.90 -1.66 12.31
CA ALA A 138 7.55 -2.12 12.57
C ALA A 138 7.43 -3.65 12.41
N TYR A 139 8.03 -4.23 11.37
CA TYR A 139 7.99 -5.69 11.14
C TYR A 139 8.68 -6.45 12.28
N ASP A 140 9.84 -6.00 12.74
CA ASP A 140 10.54 -6.60 13.86
C ASP A 140 9.72 -6.64 15.15
N LYS A 141 8.80 -5.68 15.31
CA LYS A 141 7.92 -5.60 16.48
C LYS A 141 6.67 -6.47 16.34
N PHE A 142 6.11 -6.58 15.14
CA PHE A 142 4.76 -7.12 14.94
C PHE A 142 4.69 -8.42 14.15
N CYS A 143 5.67 -8.71 13.30
CA CYS A 143 5.75 -9.86 12.40
C CYS A 143 6.65 -11.00 12.91
N ARG A 144 7.01 -10.97 14.20
CA ARG A 144 7.73 -12.06 14.90
C ARG A 144 6.76 -12.93 15.71
#